data_AF-A0A2W4WL05-F1
#
_entry.id   AF-A0A2W4WL05-F1
#
_cell.length_a   1.000
_cell.length_b   1.000
_cell.length_c   1.000
_cell.angle_alpha   90.00
_cell.angle_beta   90.00
_cell.angle_gamma   90.00
#
_symmetry.space_group_name_H-M   'P 1'
#
loop_
_entity.id
_entity.type
_entity.pdbx_description
1 polymer ?
#
loop_
_entity_poly.entity_id
_entity_poly.type
_entity_poly.pdbx_seq_one_letter_code
_entity_poly.pdbx_strand_id
1 'polypeptide(L)'
;MLRKFTEVLMSYAASITSDFSLIAQELIANQQQHKASGFSDGSELIPAEVRSQLQREGGSVFSRPAINGATVDREGLTNNYAVEPDMYFSSFPTSNQVRRYAYQGIAAATLVVGLILTSAIVS
;
A
#
# COMPACT_ATOMS: atom_id res chain seq x y z
N MET A 1 -33.13 37.61 -31.65
CA MET A 1 -32.06 36.61 -31.48
C MET A 1 -32.07 35.91 -30.12
N LEU A 2 -32.41 36.58 -29.01
CA LEU A 2 -32.32 36.00 -27.66
C LEU A 2 -33.23 34.77 -27.38
N ARG A 3 -34.44 34.70 -27.95
CA ARG A 3 -35.37 33.57 -27.71
C ARG A 3 -34.88 32.20 -28.22
N LYS A 4 -34.13 32.17 -29.32
CA LYS A 4 -33.63 30.92 -29.90
C LYS A 4 -32.52 30.29 -29.04
N PHE A 5 -31.73 31.11 -28.35
CA PHE A 5 -30.68 30.62 -27.44
C PHE A 5 -31.26 29.98 -26.17
N THR A 6 -32.34 30.55 -25.61
CA THR A 6 -33.00 29.99 -24.43
C THR A 6 -33.68 28.65 -24.72
N GLU A 7 -34.28 28.46 -25.89
CA GLU A 7 -34.89 27.17 -26.26
C GLU A 7 -33.85 26.06 -26.44
N VAL A 8 -32.69 26.36 -27.03
CA VAL A 8 -31.59 25.39 -27.18
C VAL A 8 -31.00 25.01 -25.82
N LEU A 9 -30.80 25.98 -24.91
CA LEU A 9 -30.33 25.70 -23.55
C LEU A 9 -31.33 24.85 -22.74
N MET A 10 -32.63 25.13 -22.87
CA MET A 10 -33.66 24.36 -22.16
C MET A 10 -33.82 22.94 -22.73
N SER A 11 -33.68 22.78 -24.05
CA SER A 11 -33.66 21.47 -24.72
C SER A 11 -32.43 20.64 -24.35
N TYR A 12 -31.26 21.26 -24.29
CA TYR A 12 -30.02 20.59 -23.89
C TYR A 12 -30.01 20.19 -22.41
N ALA A 13 -30.56 21.04 -21.53
CA ALA A 13 -30.76 20.70 -20.12
C ALA A 13 -31.77 19.55 -19.93
N ALA A 14 -32.80 19.48 -20.78
CA ALA A 14 -33.78 18.41 -20.79
C ALA A 14 -33.20 17.08 -21.30
N SER A 15 -32.31 17.09 -22.30
CA SER A 15 -31.68 15.86 -22.79
C SER A 15 -30.68 15.26 -21.79
N ILE A 16 -29.91 16.12 -21.10
CA ILE A 16 -28.94 15.67 -20.08
C ILE A 16 -29.64 14.94 -18.92
N THR A 17 -30.78 15.45 -18.44
CA THR A 17 -31.52 14.81 -17.35
C THR A 17 -32.14 13.45 -17.76
N SER A 18 -32.58 13.31 -19.02
CA SER A 18 -33.07 12.03 -19.55
C SER A 18 -31.96 11.01 -19.77
N ASP A 19 -30.75 11.44 -20.13
CA ASP A 19 -29.62 10.52 -20.30
C ASP A 19 -29.23 9.88 -18.95
N PHE A 20 -29.25 10.65 -17.86
CA PHE A 20 -28.98 10.11 -16.52
C PHE A 20 -30.05 9.12 -16.04
N SER A 21 -31.33 9.35 -16.35
CA SER A 21 -32.39 8.42 -15.95
C SER A 21 -32.31 7.11 -16.74
N LEU A 22 -31.96 7.17 -18.03
CA LEU A 22 -31.73 5.99 -18.86
C LEU A 22 -30.53 5.18 -18.38
N ILE A 23 -29.42 5.85 -18.05
CA ILE A 23 -28.22 5.20 -17.48
C ILE A 23 -28.58 4.55 -16.13
N ALA A 24 -29.31 5.25 -15.26
CA ALA A 24 -29.73 4.69 -13.98
C ALA A 24 -30.63 3.45 -14.17
N GLN A 25 -31.52 3.48 -15.16
CA GLN A 25 -32.42 2.37 -15.45
C GLN A 25 -31.69 1.17 -16.06
N GLU A 26 -30.71 1.41 -16.94
CA GLU A 26 -29.82 0.38 -17.48
C GLU A 26 -28.97 -0.26 -16.37
N LEU A 27 -28.43 0.55 -15.46
CA LEU A 27 -27.68 0.06 -14.30
C LEU A 27 -28.54 -0.83 -13.41
N ILE A 28 -29.78 -0.42 -13.12
CA ILE A 28 -30.73 -1.22 -12.33
C ILE A 28 -31.08 -2.54 -13.04
N ALA A 29 -31.30 -2.50 -14.35
CA ALA A 29 -31.62 -3.70 -15.16
C ALA A 29 -30.44 -4.68 -15.19
N ASN A 30 -29.21 -4.19 -15.40
CA ASN A 30 -27.99 -5.00 -15.34
C ASN A 30 -27.75 -5.56 -13.94
N GLN A 31 -28.02 -4.79 -12.88
CA GLN A 31 -27.92 -5.27 -11.50
C GLN A 31 -28.87 -6.44 -11.22
N GLN A 32 -30.07 -6.42 -11.80
CA GLN A 32 -31.04 -7.52 -11.68
C GLN A 32 -30.59 -8.78 -12.42
N GLN A 33 -29.91 -8.65 -13.56
CA GLN A 33 -29.32 -9.80 -14.25
C GLN A 33 -28.18 -10.43 -13.45
N HIS A 34 -27.31 -9.62 -12.84
CA HIS A 34 -26.25 -10.10 -11.94
C HIS A 34 -26.80 -10.72 -10.64
N LYS A 35 -28.03 -10.39 -10.24
CA LYS A 35 -28.69 -11.00 -9.07
C LYS A 35 -29.27 -12.39 -9.37
N ALA A 36 -29.50 -12.72 -10.64
CA ALA A 36 -30.03 -14.01 -11.08
C ALA A 36 -28.94 -15.08 -11.24
N SER A 37 -27.70 -14.69 -11.56
CA SER A 37 -26.52 -15.52 -11.33
C SER A 37 -26.25 -15.51 -9.84
N GLY A 38 -26.44 -16.64 -9.15
CA GLY A 38 -26.33 -16.73 -7.69
C GLY A 38 -25.14 -15.94 -7.14
N PHE A 39 -25.39 -15.15 -6.10
CA PHE A 39 -24.35 -14.41 -5.41
C PHE A 39 -23.18 -15.34 -5.11
N SER A 40 -22.00 -14.96 -5.59
CA SER A 40 -20.77 -15.64 -5.21
C SER A 40 -20.66 -15.62 -3.69
N ASP A 41 -20.39 -16.78 -3.11
CA ASP A 41 -20.07 -16.95 -1.70
C ASP A 41 -18.56 -16.75 -1.44
N GLY A 42 -17.79 -16.41 -2.48
CA GLY A 42 -16.35 -16.27 -2.45
C GLY A 42 -15.59 -17.60 -2.44
N SER A 43 -16.28 -18.74 -2.54
CA SER A 43 -15.63 -20.06 -2.57
C SER A 43 -14.85 -20.31 -3.87
N GLU A 44 -15.20 -19.61 -4.94
CA GLU A 44 -14.49 -19.64 -6.22
C GLU A 44 -13.17 -18.86 -6.22
N LEU A 45 -12.92 -18.04 -5.18
CA LEU A 45 -11.64 -17.35 -4.99
C LEU A 45 -10.57 -18.25 -4.36
N ILE A 46 -10.98 -19.40 -3.81
CA ILE A 46 -10.06 -20.34 -3.19
C ILE A 46 -9.35 -21.15 -4.29
N PRO A 47 -8.00 -21.12 -4.35
CA PRO A 47 -7.26 -21.93 -5.32
C PRO A 47 -7.57 -23.43 -5.21
N ALA A 48 -7.49 -24.15 -6.33
CA ALA A 48 -7.77 -25.58 -6.37
C ALA A 48 -6.84 -26.38 -5.42
N GLU A 49 -5.60 -25.92 -5.26
CA GLU A 49 -4.60 -26.45 -4.36
C GLU A 49 -5.10 -26.43 -2.91
N VAL A 50 -5.59 -25.26 -2.47
CA VAL A 50 -6.13 -25.02 -1.12
C VAL A 50 -7.37 -25.85 -0.89
N ARG A 51 -8.28 -25.91 -1.87
CA ARG A 51 -9.51 -26.70 -1.77
C ARG A 51 -9.20 -28.19 -1.59
N SER A 52 -8.20 -28.71 -2.30
CA SER A 52 -7.75 -30.10 -2.15
C SER A 52 -7.16 -30.37 -0.77
N GLN A 53 -6.44 -29.40 -0.18
CA GLN A 53 -5.84 -29.50 1.14
C GLN A 53 -6.90 -29.43 2.24
N LEU A 54 -7.82 -28.47 2.18
CA LEU A 54 -8.99 -28.39 3.07
C LEU A 54 -9.77 -29.69 3.10
N GLN A 55 -9.90 -30.36 1.96
CA GLN A 55 -10.63 -31.63 1.87
C GLN A 55 -9.85 -32.81 2.48
N ARG A 56 -8.51 -32.76 2.52
CA ARG A 56 -7.65 -33.78 3.15
C ARG A 56 -7.37 -33.53 4.63
N GLU A 57 -7.18 -32.27 5.00
CA GLU A 57 -6.61 -31.84 6.29
C GLU A 57 -7.62 -31.04 7.13
N GLY A 58 -8.72 -30.57 6.54
CA GLY A 58 -9.75 -29.79 7.25
C GLY A 58 -9.28 -28.37 7.61
N GLY A 59 -9.82 -27.83 8.71
CA GLY A 59 -9.52 -26.45 9.13
C GLY A 59 -8.09 -26.21 9.64
N SER A 60 -7.26 -27.25 9.81
CA SER A 60 -5.89 -27.10 10.29
C SER A 60 -4.95 -26.46 9.27
N VAL A 61 -5.35 -26.40 7.99
CA VAL A 61 -4.62 -25.71 6.92
C VAL A 61 -4.41 -24.23 7.25
N PHE A 62 -5.36 -23.59 7.94
CA PHE A 62 -5.27 -22.17 8.29
C PHE A 62 -4.42 -21.87 9.54
N SER A 63 -4.01 -22.90 10.29
CA SER A 63 -3.36 -22.71 11.60
C SER A 63 -1.87 -23.07 11.60
N ARG A 64 -1.35 -23.66 10.52
CA ARG A 64 0.02 -24.18 10.46
C ARG A 64 0.80 -23.57 9.31
N PRO A 65 1.65 -22.56 9.58
CA PRO A 65 2.59 -22.09 8.57
C PRO A 65 3.62 -23.19 8.26
N ALA A 66 3.95 -23.36 6.98
CA ALA A 66 4.94 -24.36 6.55
C ALA A 66 6.38 -23.99 7.00
N ILE A 67 6.60 -22.74 7.41
CA ILE A 67 7.90 -22.17 7.79
C ILE A 67 7.75 -21.43 9.14
N ASN A 68 8.68 -21.64 10.07
CA ASN A 68 8.70 -20.90 11.33
C ASN A 68 8.91 -19.40 11.07
N GLY A 69 8.01 -18.56 11.62
CA GLY A 69 8.04 -17.10 11.42
C GLY A 69 7.20 -16.61 10.23
N ALA A 70 6.59 -17.52 9.46
CA ALA A 70 5.60 -17.18 8.45
C ALA A 70 4.18 -17.16 9.04
N THR A 71 3.27 -16.45 8.39
CA THR A 71 1.84 -16.47 8.69
C THR A 71 1.09 -17.25 7.61
N VAL A 72 -0.11 -17.71 7.93
CA VAL A 72 -1.02 -18.33 6.95
C VAL A 72 -2.19 -17.39 6.72
N ASP A 73 -2.54 -17.17 5.46
CA ASP A 73 -3.70 -16.35 5.12
C ASP A 73 -5.03 -17.12 5.26
N ARG A 74 -6.14 -16.46 4.95
CA ARG A 74 -7.49 -17.08 4.98
C ARG A 74 -7.71 -18.10 3.87
N GLU A 75 -6.77 -18.18 2.93
CA GLU A 75 -6.74 -19.16 1.86
C GLU A 75 -5.79 -20.30 2.22
N GLY A 76 -5.23 -20.35 3.44
CA GLY A 76 -4.35 -21.46 3.82
C GLY A 76 -2.97 -21.42 3.17
N LEU A 77 -2.63 -20.33 2.47
CA LEU A 77 -1.35 -20.14 1.82
C LEU A 77 -0.34 -19.57 2.82
N THR A 78 0.87 -20.15 2.84
CA THR A 78 1.97 -19.63 3.65
C THR A 78 2.46 -18.34 3.02
N ASN A 79 2.41 -17.28 3.79
CA ASN A 79 2.86 -15.96 3.39
C ASN A 79 4.31 -15.75 3.82
N ASN A 80 5.17 -15.36 2.87
CA ASN A 80 6.59 -15.11 3.11
C ASN A 80 6.90 -13.61 3.16
N TYR A 81 6.04 -12.82 3.81
CA TYR A 81 6.43 -11.45 4.15
C TYR A 81 7.48 -11.45 5.25
N ALA A 82 8.45 -10.54 5.11
CA ALA A 82 9.45 -10.33 6.13
C ALA A 82 8.77 -9.89 7.44
N VAL A 83 9.14 -10.52 8.56
CA VAL A 83 8.83 -9.98 9.89
C VAL A 83 9.58 -8.67 10.03
N GLU A 84 8.86 -7.57 10.25
CA GLU A 84 9.50 -6.28 10.46
C GLU A 84 10.35 -6.35 11.74
N PRO A 85 11.65 -6.01 11.70
CA PRO A 85 12.48 -6.00 12.88
C PRO A 85 11.99 -4.92 13.85
N ASP A 86 12.19 -5.16 15.15
CA ASP A 86 11.86 -4.17 16.17
C ASP A 86 12.57 -2.83 15.90
N MET A 87 11.82 -1.74 15.98
CA MET A 87 12.34 -0.40 15.74
C MET A 87 13.21 0.05 16.93
N TYR A 88 14.50 0.27 16.70
CA TYR A 88 15.40 0.81 17.71
C TYR A 88 15.44 2.34 17.63
N PHE A 89 14.94 3.02 18.67
CA PHE A 89 15.05 4.47 18.78
C PHE A 89 16.45 4.88 19.26
N SER A 90 17.00 5.92 18.64
CA SER A 90 18.23 6.53 19.15
C SER A 90 17.94 7.40 20.37
N SER A 91 18.73 7.25 21.44
CA SER A 91 18.71 8.13 22.59
C SER A 91 19.57 9.37 22.33
N PHE A 92 19.12 10.54 22.80
CA PHE A 92 19.94 11.74 22.77
C PHE A 92 21.27 11.54 23.52
N PRO A 93 22.41 12.02 23.01
CA PRO A 93 23.70 11.81 23.64
C PRO A 93 23.79 12.48 25.03
N THR A 94 24.45 11.80 25.96
CA THR A 94 24.78 12.36 27.28
C THR A 94 25.78 13.50 27.15
N SER A 95 25.84 14.41 28.14
CA SER A 95 26.78 15.55 28.12
C SER A 95 28.25 15.12 27.96
N ASN A 96 28.63 13.97 28.49
CA ASN A 96 29.98 13.41 28.32
C ASN A 96 30.24 12.93 26.89
N GLN A 97 29.24 12.33 26.23
CA GLN A 97 29.35 11.92 24.81
C GLN A 97 29.46 13.13 23.89
N VAL A 98 28.67 14.19 24.14
CA VAL A 98 28.76 15.44 23.38
C VAL A 98 30.16 16.04 23.46
N ARG A 99 30.77 16.08 24.64
CA ARG A 99 32.15 16.57 24.81
C ARG A 99 33.17 15.74 24.04
N ARG A 100 33.04 14.40 24.06
CA ARG A 100 33.93 13.50 23.29
C ARG A 100 33.80 13.74 21.79
N TYR A 101 32.58 13.92 21.28
CA TYR A 101 32.36 14.27 19.87
C TYR A 101 32.95 15.62 19.52
N ALA A 102 32.87 16.61 20.42
CA ALA A 102 33.52 17.90 20.20
C ALA A 102 35.05 17.76 20.08
N TYR A 103 35.70 16.97 20.94
CA TYR A 103 37.14 16.70 20.84
C TYR A 103 37.51 15.98 19.54
N GLN A 104 36.72 14.98 19.13
CA GLN A 104 36.93 14.28 17.86
C GLN A 104 36.79 15.22 16.66
N GLY A 105 35.79 16.11 16.69
CA GLY A 105 35.59 17.13 15.67
C GLY A 105 36.76 18.12 15.58
N ILE A 106 37.27 18.58 16.73
CA ILE A 106 38.45 19.45 16.78
C ILE A 106 39.67 18.75 16.18
N ALA A 107 39.94 17.50 16.59
CA ALA A 107 41.08 16.74 16.09
C ALA A 107 41.00 16.52 14.57
N ALA A 108 39.81 16.17 14.06
CA ALA A 108 39.58 16.01 12.63
C ALA A 108 39.78 17.34 11.86
N ALA A 109 39.24 18.45 12.38
CA ALA A 109 39.39 19.76 11.76
C ALA A 109 40.87 20.20 11.73
N THR A 110 41.60 20.02 12.83
CA THR A 110 43.04 20.32 12.88
C THR A 110 43.83 19.51 11.86
N LEU A 111 43.51 18.21 11.72
CA LEU A 111 44.15 17.36 10.72
C LEU A 111 43.87 17.86 9.29
N VAL A 112 42.62 18.19 8.96
CA VAL A 112 42.25 18.69 7.63
C VAL A 112 42.95 20.02 7.33
N VAL A 113 42.93 20.97 8.26
CA VAL A 113 43.61 22.26 8.11
C VAL A 113 45.12 22.06 7.96
N GLY A 114 45.71 21.17 8.77
CA GLY A 114 47.12 20.80 8.68
C GLY A 114 47.48 20.26 7.31
N LEU A 115 46.70 19.33 6.77
CA LEU A 115 46.91 18.77 5.43
C LEU A 115 46.85 19.85 4.35
N ILE A 116 45.85 20.74 4.39
CA ILE A 116 45.71 21.83 3.42
C ILE A 116 46.95 22.75 3.47
N LEU A 117 47.39 23.15 4.67
CA LEU A 117 48.58 23.99 4.83
C LEU A 117 49.85 23.29 4.33
N THR A 118 50.05 22.02 4.68
CA THR A 118 51.21 21.27 4.19
C THR A 118 51.21 21.12 2.67
N SER A 119 50.04 20.87 2.06
CA SER A 119 49.90 20.78 0.61
C SER A 119 50.24 22.11 -0.07
N ALA A 120 49.80 23.24 0.49
CA ALA A 120 50.09 24.56 -0.06
C ALA A 120 51.58 24.93 0.05
N ILE A 121 52.29 24.44 1.07
CA ILE A 121 53.73 24.71 1.24
C ILE A 121 54.60 23.87 0.30
N VAL A 122 54.19 22.62 0.03
CA VAL A 122 54.97 21.67 -0.80
C VAL A 122 54.69 21.82 -2.29
N SER A 123 53.52 22.33 -2.67
CA SER A 123 53.08 22.55 -4.05
C SER A 123 53.89 23.61 -4.81
#